data_AF-A0AAE9BFP2-F1
#
_entry.id   AF-A0AAE9BFP2-F1
#
_cell.length_a   1.000
_cell.length_b   1.000
_cell.length_c   1.000
_cell.angle_alpha   90.00
_cell.angle_beta   90.00
_cell.angle_gamma   90.00
#
_symmetry.space_group_name_H-M   'P 1'
#
loop_
_entity.id
_entity.type
_entity.pdbx_description
1 polymer ?
#
loop_
_entity_poly.entity_id
_entity_poly.type
_entity_poly.pdbx_seq_one_letter_code
_entity_poly.pdbx_strand_id
1 'polypeptide(L)'
;MKGNVLGDIRAEHDAKMLEASFWQTTDYKALLESYDRCIVVGRRGTGKSALVHMLSKHWHAKPKTHVMTISPIEEQIIGLRDVVSLFGENYLHIKAGSKLAWRYAIYMELLSEIASHYRMKNDLDYKSVEKHLLSWGAKRQNISGKIRKKLISILDTGKDVKPATRISDLSDNFELDLLEEVLFEAISKSNHQFVIFADRLDEGYTP
;
A
#
# COMPACT_ATOMS: atom_id res chain seq x y z
N MET A 1 11.01 -16.52 23.04
CA MET A 1 9.67 -16.34 23.66
C MET A 1 8.78 -17.47 23.15
N LYS A 2 8.42 -18.43 24.02
CA LYS A 2 7.44 -19.47 23.67
C LYS A 2 6.06 -18.79 23.60
N GLY A 3 5.40 -18.86 22.44
CA GLY A 3 4.06 -18.31 22.25
C GLY A 3 3.03 -18.96 23.18
N ASN A 4 1.97 -18.22 23.50
CA ASN A 4 0.85 -18.68 24.32
C ASN A 4 0.31 -20.01 23.79
N VAL A 5 0.22 -21.03 24.66
CA VAL A 5 -0.29 -22.37 24.32
C VAL A 5 -1.78 -22.31 23.92
N LEU A 6 -2.49 -21.24 24.31
CA LEU A 6 -3.90 -21.01 24.00
C LEU A 6 -4.13 -20.22 22.70
N GLY A 7 -3.08 -19.89 21.94
CA GLY A 7 -3.16 -19.07 20.73
C GLY A 7 -2.97 -17.57 20.99
N ASP A 8 -2.96 -16.77 19.92
CA ASP A 8 -2.86 -15.31 20.00
C ASP A 8 -4.19 -14.71 20.52
N ILE A 9 -4.11 -13.59 21.23
CA ILE A 9 -5.27 -12.85 21.77
C ILE A 9 -6.22 -12.43 20.64
N ARG A 10 -5.68 -12.22 19.42
CA ARG A 10 -6.48 -11.98 18.22
C ARG A 10 -6.54 -13.25 17.37
N ALA A 11 -7.75 -13.76 17.13
CA ALA A 11 -7.97 -14.95 16.31
C ALA A 11 -7.36 -14.85 14.90
N GLU A 12 -7.27 -13.63 14.35
CA GLU A 12 -6.67 -13.35 13.04
C GLU A 12 -5.14 -13.58 12.98
N HIS A 13 -4.46 -13.69 14.13
CA HIS A 13 -3.03 -13.98 14.18
C HIS A 13 -2.72 -15.49 14.28
N ASP A 14 -3.72 -16.33 14.59
CA ASP A 14 -3.59 -17.79 14.48
C ASP A 14 -3.95 -18.24 13.06
N ALA A 15 -2.99 -18.07 12.15
CA ALA A 15 -3.18 -18.41 10.73
C ALA A 15 -3.58 -19.89 10.52
N LYS A 16 -3.12 -20.82 11.37
CA LYS A 16 -3.46 -22.24 11.23
C LYS A 16 -4.91 -22.50 11.57
N MET A 17 -5.37 -21.98 12.71
CA MET A 17 -6.77 -22.10 13.11
C MET A 17 -7.67 -21.39 12.09
N LEU A 18 -7.28 -20.18 11.67
CA LEU A 18 -8.01 -19.39 10.69
C LEU A 18 -8.24 -20.18 9.40
N GLU A 19 -7.17 -20.74 8.82
CA GLU A 19 -7.26 -21.50 7.57
C GLU A 19 -8.07 -22.79 7.70
N ALA A 20 -7.97 -23.48 8.84
CA ALA A 20 -8.72 -24.70 9.10
C ALA A 20 -10.22 -24.47 9.31
N SER A 21 -10.60 -23.30 9.82
CA SER A 21 -11.98 -22.94 10.14
C SER A 21 -12.63 -21.99 9.13
N PHE A 22 -11.88 -21.54 8.12
CA PHE A 22 -12.37 -20.57 7.15
C PHE A 22 -13.47 -21.17 6.27
N TRP A 23 -14.68 -20.60 6.38
CA TRP A 23 -15.79 -20.94 5.51
C TRP A 23 -15.75 -20.11 4.23
N GLN A 24 -15.58 -20.79 3.09
CA GLN A 24 -15.54 -20.14 1.77
C GLN A 24 -16.94 -19.71 1.32
N THR A 25 -17.35 -18.52 1.74
CA THR A 25 -18.63 -17.89 1.36
C THR A 25 -18.70 -17.59 -0.14
N THR A 26 -19.92 -17.33 -0.63
CA THR A 26 -20.15 -16.86 -2.00
C THR A 26 -19.40 -15.54 -2.26
N ASP A 27 -19.37 -14.62 -1.30
CA ASP A 27 -18.64 -13.35 -1.43
C ASP A 27 -17.13 -13.57 -1.60
N TYR A 28 -16.54 -14.51 -0.85
CA TYR A 28 -15.14 -14.87 -1.03
C TYR A 28 -14.86 -15.40 -2.43
N LYS A 29 -15.75 -16.26 -2.97
CA LYS A 29 -15.61 -16.78 -4.34
C LYS A 29 -15.78 -15.68 -5.38
N ALA A 30 -16.74 -14.77 -5.21
CA ALA A 30 -16.91 -13.63 -6.08
C ALA A 30 -15.66 -12.73 -6.11
N LEU A 31 -15.00 -12.54 -4.96
CA LEU A 31 -13.73 -11.80 -4.88
C LEU A 31 -12.56 -12.52 -5.57
N LEU A 32 -12.60 -13.85 -5.69
CA LEU A 32 -11.58 -14.61 -6.44
C LEU A 32 -11.76 -14.53 -7.95
N GLU A 33 -13.01 -14.43 -8.41
CA GLU A 33 -13.37 -14.43 -9.83
C GLU A 33 -13.44 -13.03 -10.43
N SER A 34 -13.60 -12.00 -9.59
CA SER A 34 -13.64 -10.61 -10.02
C SER A 34 -12.26 -10.07 -10.40
N TYR A 35 -12.23 -9.35 -11.51
CA TYR A 35 -11.08 -8.55 -11.95
C TYR A 35 -11.26 -7.05 -11.60
N ASP A 36 -12.33 -6.71 -10.87
CA ASP A 36 -12.65 -5.34 -10.51
C ASP A 36 -11.89 -4.86 -9.27
N ARG A 37 -11.88 -3.55 -9.07
CA ARG A 37 -11.34 -2.92 -7.86
C ARG A 37 -12.38 -3.01 -6.73
N CYS A 38 -12.33 -4.09 -5.96
CA CYS A 38 -13.27 -4.32 -4.88
C CYS A 38 -12.91 -3.55 -3.60
N ILE A 39 -13.92 -2.97 -2.94
CA ILE A 39 -13.80 -2.41 -1.58
C ILE A 39 -14.70 -3.25 -0.67
N VAL A 40 -14.10 -3.85 0.36
CA VAL A 40 -14.82 -4.68 1.33
C VAL A 40 -15.01 -3.89 2.62
N VAL A 41 -16.26 -3.64 2.99
CA VAL A 41 -16.65 -2.91 4.22
C VAL A 41 -17.43 -3.83 5.15
N GLY A 42 -17.31 -3.61 6.46
CA GLY A 42 -17.99 -4.42 7.47
C GLY A 42 -17.62 -4.00 8.88
N ARG A 43 -18.43 -4.38 9.87
CA ARG A 43 -18.18 -4.07 11.29
C ARG A 43 -16.89 -4.74 11.80
N ARG A 44 -16.39 -4.30 12.96
CA ARG A 44 -15.29 -4.98 13.64
C ARG A 44 -15.67 -6.43 13.94
N GLY A 45 -14.76 -7.37 13.65
CA GLY A 45 -14.98 -8.80 13.89
C GLY A 45 -15.71 -9.57 12.79
N THR A 46 -16.09 -8.94 11.67
CA THR A 46 -16.78 -9.64 10.56
C THR A 46 -15.86 -10.44 9.64
N GLY A 47 -14.59 -10.67 10.01
CA GLY A 47 -13.66 -11.47 9.22
C GLY A 47 -13.04 -10.76 8.00
N LYS A 48 -12.97 -9.43 7.98
CA LYS A 48 -12.30 -8.69 6.87
C LYS A 48 -10.82 -9.05 6.74
N SER A 49 -10.08 -9.05 7.85
CA SER A 49 -8.67 -9.48 7.89
C SER A 49 -8.52 -10.95 7.47
N ALA A 50 -9.51 -11.79 7.82
CA ALA A 50 -9.53 -13.19 7.39
C ALA A 50 -9.69 -13.34 5.87
N LEU A 51 -10.56 -12.54 5.24
CA LEU A 51 -10.68 -12.49 3.79
C LEU A 51 -9.35 -12.08 3.14
N VAL A 52 -8.70 -11.03 3.65
CA VAL A 52 -7.39 -10.59 3.15
C VAL A 52 -6.35 -11.70 3.25
N HIS A 53 -6.28 -12.41 4.38
CA HIS A 53 -5.37 -13.54 4.57
C HIS A 53 -5.61 -14.65 3.54
N MET A 54 -6.86 -15.08 3.39
CA MET A 54 -7.21 -16.18 2.48
C MET A 54 -7.04 -15.81 1.00
N LEU A 55 -7.42 -14.59 0.61
CA LEU A 55 -7.19 -14.08 -0.74
C LEU A 55 -5.70 -13.96 -1.02
N SER A 56 -4.93 -13.36 -0.10
CA SER A 56 -3.47 -13.25 -0.23
C SER A 56 -2.83 -14.62 -0.41
N LYS A 57 -3.21 -15.62 0.41
CA LYS A 57 -2.72 -17.00 0.27
C LYS A 57 -3.07 -17.60 -1.09
N HIS A 58 -4.29 -17.40 -1.58
CA HIS A 58 -4.72 -17.89 -2.90
C HIS A 58 -3.84 -17.31 -4.02
N TRP A 59 -3.62 -16.00 -4.02
CA TRP A 59 -2.86 -15.32 -5.07
C TRP A 59 -1.35 -15.60 -4.99
N HIS A 60 -0.79 -15.81 -3.80
CA HIS A 60 0.61 -16.25 -3.64
C HIS A 60 0.87 -17.62 -4.27
N ALA A 61 -0.15 -18.50 -4.34
CA ALA A 61 -0.02 -19.81 -4.96
C ALA A 61 -0.05 -19.76 -6.50
N LYS A 62 -0.39 -18.61 -7.10
CA LYS A 62 -0.45 -18.46 -8.55
C LYS A 62 0.95 -18.18 -9.12
N PRO A 63 1.32 -18.81 -10.25
CA PRO A 63 2.62 -18.62 -10.86
C PRO A 63 2.76 -17.19 -11.38
N LYS A 64 3.97 -16.62 -11.24
CA LYS A 64 4.30 -15.25 -11.67
C LYS A 64 3.40 -14.17 -11.05
N THR A 65 2.81 -14.43 -9.88
CA THR A 65 2.00 -13.47 -9.13
C THR A 65 2.78 -12.96 -7.93
N HIS A 66 2.92 -11.65 -7.83
CA HIS A 66 3.46 -10.96 -6.67
C HIS A 66 2.32 -10.34 -5.87
N VAL A 67 2.23 -10.70 -4.60
CA VAL A 67 1.20 -10.18 -3.70
C VAL A 67 1.83 -9.16 -2.76
N MET A 68 1.21 -8.00 -2.66
CA MET A 68 1.60 -6.93 -1.75
C MET A 68 0.47 -6.68 -0.76
N THR A 69 0.77 -6.72 0.53
CA THR A 69 -0.21 -6.37 1.57
C THR A 69 0.19 -5.07 2.25
N ILE A 70 -0.73 -4.10 2.23
CA ILE A 70 -0.63 -2.82 2.91
C ILE A 70 -1.51 -2.90 4.16
N SER A 71 -0.87 -3.00 5.33
CA SER A 71 -1.57 -2.99 6.62
C SER A 71 -0.88 -2.00 7.55
N PRO A 72 -1.24 -0.71 7.47
CA PRO A 72 -0.72 0.31 8.36
C PRO A 72 -1.07 -0.02 9.82
N ILE A 73 -0.19 0.36 10.74
CA ILE A 73 -0.51 0.35 12.18
C ILE A 73 -0.92 1.74 12.63
N GLU A 74 -1.62 1.82 13.78
CA GLU A 74 -2.26 3.02 14.29
C GLU A 74 -1.30 4.22 14.39
N GLU A 75 -0.11 4.05 14.97
CA GLU A 75 0.87 5.13 15.15
C GLU A 75 1.35 5.72 13.81
N GLN A 76 1.40 4.89 12.77
CA GLN A 76 1.79 5.32 11.43
C GLN A 76 0.68 6.13 10.75
N ILE A 77 -0.57 5.72 10.95
CA ILE A 77 -1.73 6.46 10.43
C ILE A 77 -1.85 7.80 11.14
N ILE A 78 -1.71 7.84 12.46
CA ILE A 78 -1.70 9.09 13.25
C ILE A 78 -0.62 10.04 12.70
N GLY A 79 0.62 9.57 12.59
CA GLY A 79 1.71 10.41 12.10
C GLY A 79 1.55 10.85 10.63
N LEU A 80 0.86 10.07 9.80
CA LEU A 80 0.56 10.43 8.41
C LEU A 80 -0.54 11.49 8.33
N ARG A 81 -1.56 11.44 9.20
CA ARG A 81 -2.64 12.44 9.26
C ARG A 81 -2.12 13.84 9.52
N ASP A 82 -1.14 13.98 10.41
CA ASP A 82 -0.51 15.28 10.68
C ASP A 82 0.06 15.91 9.39
N VAL A 83 0.70 15.10 8.55
CA VAL A 83 1.27 15.58 7.28
C VAL A 83 0.18 15.85 6.24
N VAL A 84 -0.88 15.03 6.21
CA VAL A 84 -2.03 15.24 5.32
C VAL A 84 -2.80 16.51 5.68
N SER A 85 -2.82 16.92 6.96
CA SER A 85 -3.45 18.17 7.39
C SER A 85 -2.81 19.42 6.77
N LEU A 86 -1.57 19.30 6.27
CA LEU A 86 -0.89 20.37 5.53
C LEU A 86 -1.59 20.72 4.20
N PHE A 87 -2.45 19.86 3.69
CA PHE A 87 -3.33 20.17 2.54
C PHE A 87 -4.57 21.00 2.95
N GLY A 88 -4.58 21.52 4.17
CA GLY A 88 -5.66 22.34 4.71
C GLY A 88 -6.89 21.53 5.11
N GLU A 89 -7.99 22.24 5.35
CA GLU A 89 -9.25 21.65 5.83
C GLU A 89 -10.25 21.34 4.71
N ASN A 90 -9.98 21.85 3.49
CA ASN A 90 -10.84 21.61 2.34
C ASN A 90 -10.70 20.14 1.91
N TYR A 91 -11.81 19.42 1.96
CA TYR A 91 -11.91 18.02 1.51
C TYR A 91 -11.28 17.78 0.12
N LEU A 92 -11.48 18.70 -0.84
CA LEU A 92 -10.92 18.55 -2.18
C LEU A 92 -9.39 18.58 -2.19
N HIS A 93 -8.78 19.44 -1.38
CA HIS A 93 -7.32 19.52 -1.27
C HIS A 93 -6.76 18.30 -0.54
N ILE A 94 -7.36 17.91 0.59
CA ILE A 94 -6.97 16.69 1.32
C ILE A 94 -7.05 15.48 0.41
N LYS A 95 -8.14 15.33 -0.34
CA LYS A 95 -8.34 14.24 -1.30
C LYS A 95 -7.28 14.26 -2.39
N ALA A 96 -7.00 15.42 -2.99
CA ALA A 96 -6.01 15.54 -4.06
C ALA A 96 -4.59 15.19 -3.57
N GLY A 97 -4.13 15.81 -2.47
CA GLY A 97 -2.81 15.54 -1.89
C GLY A 97 -2.66 14.09 -1.44
N SER A 98 -3.67 13.54 -0.76
CA SER A 98 -3.67 12.14 -0.32
C SER A 98 -3.66 11.17 -1.51
N LYS A 99 -4.41 11.45 -2.58
CA LYS A 99 -4.41 10.63 -3.80
C LYS A 99 -3.03 10.59 -4.45
N LEU A 100 -2.37 11.75 -4.59
CA LEU A 100 -1.01 11.83 -5.13
C LEU A 100 -0.02 11.03 -4.26
N ALA A 101 -0.09 11.23 -2.94
CA ALA A 101 0.78 10.55 -1.99
C ALA A 101 0.64 9.02 -2.07
N TRP A 102 -0.59 8.50 -2.08
CA TRP A 102 -0.83 7.06 -2.15
C TRP A 102 -0.47 6.46 -3.51
N ARG A 103 -0.73 7.16 -4.63
CA ARG A 103 -0.28 6.70 -5.96
C ARG A 103 1.24 6.55 -5.99
N TYR A 104 1.96 7.60 -5.56
CA TYR A 104 3.42 7.57 -5.49
C TYR A 104 3.90 6.40 -4.61
N ALA A 105 3.33 6.27 -3.41
CA ALA A 105 3.73 5.23 -2.47
C ALA A 105 3.57 3.82 -3.04
N ILE A 106 2.42 3.54 -3.67
CA ILE A 106 2.15 2.24 -4.30
C ILE A 106 3.11 2.00 -5.46
N TYR A 107 3.32 2.97 -6.35
CA TYR A 107 4.27 2.83 -7.45
C TYR A 107 5.68 2.55 -6.94
N MET A 108 6.12 3.24 -5.89
CA MET A 108 7.44 3.03 -5.34
C MET A 108 7.62 1.67 -4.65
N GLU A 109 6.60 1.12 -3.99
CA GLU A 109 6.68 -0.25 -3.46
C GLU A 109 6.78 -1.27 -4.60
N LEU A 110 6.00 -1.09 -5.67
CA LEU A 110 6.04 -2.00 -6.83
C LEU A 110 7.38 -1.92 -7.56
N LEU A 111 7.87 -0.72 -7.85
CA LEU A 111 9.17 -0.51 -8.49
C LEU A 111 10.31 -1.07 -7.63
N SER A 112 10.26 -0.87 -6.31
CA SER A 112 11.25 -1.44 -5.38
C SER A 112 11.24 -2.97 -5.37
N GLU A 113 10.07 -3.58 -5.54
CA GLU A 113 9.94 -5.02 -5.66
C GLU A 113 10.56 -5.51 -6.98
N ILE A 114 10.17 -4.91 -8.11
CA ILE A 114 10.70 -5.20 -9.44
C ILE A 114 12.23 -5.07 -9.47
N ALA A 115 12.78 -3.95 -8.99
CA ALA A 115 14.21 -3.64 -9.01
C ALA A 115 15.05 -4.67 -8.24
N SER A 116 14.49 -5.26 -7.19
CA SER A 116 15.17 -6.27 -6.38
C SER A 116 15.01 -7.70 -6.90
N HIS A 117 14.00 -7.94 -7.75
CA HIS A 117 13.65 -9.27 -8.16
C HIS A 117 14.57 -9.74 -9.28
N TYR A 118 15.21 -10.88 -9.09
CA TYR A 118 16.28 -11.36 -9.96
C TYR A 118 15.92 -11.47 -11.45
N ARG A 119 14.64 -11.75 -11.78
CA ARG A 119 14.15 -11.80 -13.17
C ARG A 119 13.63 -10.46 -13.68
N MET A 120 12.87 -9.74 -12.85
CA MET A 120 12.15 -8.54 -13.30
C MET A 120 13.05 -7.30 -13.36
N LYS A 121 14.15 -7.29 -12.59
CA LYS A 121 15.10 -6.16 -12.57
C LYS A 121 15.69 -5.83 -13.95
N ASN A 122 15.79 -6.82 -14.84
CA ASN A 122 16.35 -6.63 -16.18
C ASN A 122 15.34 -5.98 -17.14
N ASP A 123 14.05 -6.07 -16.82
CA ASP A 123 12.96 -5.48 -17.59
C ASP A 123 12.63 -4.05 -17.13
N LEU A 124 13.25 -3.60 -16.03
CA LEU A 124 13.08 -2.27 -15.47
C LEU A 124 14.10 -1.29 -16.03
N ASP A 125 13.62 -0.14 -16.53
CA ASP A 125 14.49 1.00 -16.78
C ASP A 125 14.90 1.68 -15.46
N TYR A 126 15.86 1.05 -14.78
CA TYR A 126 16.30 1.47 -13.45
C TYR A 126 16.87 2.89 -13.46
N LYS A 127 17.53 3.31 -14.54
CA LYS A 127 18.19 4.63 -14.59
C LYS A 127 17.19 5.77 -14.51
N SER A 128 16.05 5.64 -15.19
CA SER A 128 15.00 6.66 -15.20
C SER A 128 14.34 6.85 -13.83
N VAL A 129 14.34 5.82 -12.97
CA VAL A 129 13.69 5.87 -11.63
C VAL A 129 14.67 5.75 -10.46
N GLU A 130 15.98 5.75 -10.72
CA GLU A 130 17.03 5.52 -9.71
C GLU A 130 16.93 6.50 -8.55
N LYS A 131 16.77 7.80 -8.86
CA LYS A 131 16.62 8.87 -7.87
C LYS A 131 15.44 8.61 -6.93
N HIS A 132 14.31 8.13 -7.47
CA HIS A 132 13.14 7.82 -6.67
C HIS A 132 13.39 6.61 -5.76
N LEU A 133 13.94 5.53 -6.32
CA LEU A 133 14.23 4.28 -5.60
C LEU A 133 15.19 4.51 -4.43
N LEU A 134 16.26 5.27 -4.64
CA LEU A 134 17.23 5.61 -3.59
C LEU A 134 16.59 6.45 -2.49
N SER A 135 15.67 7.36 -2.83
CA SER A 135 14.99 8.23 -1.86
C SER A 135 13.84 7.56 -1.10
N TRP A 136 13.31 6.44 -1.60
CA TRP A 136 12.10 5.81 -1.02
C TRP A 136 12.36 5.14 0.34
N GLY A 137 13.55 4.59 0.52
CA GLY A 137 13.97 3.94 1.76
C GLY A 137 13.88 2.41 1.72
N ALA A 138 14.29 1.78 2.83
CA ALA A 138 14.50 0.33 2.89
C ALA A 138 13.19 -0.47 2.85
N LYS A 139 13.20 -1.62 2.17
CA LYS A 139 12.04 -2.54 2.05
C LYS A 139 11.37 -2.93 3.36
N ARG A 140 12.12 -3.04 4.46
CA ARG A 140 11.58 -3.42 5.79
C ARG A 140 10.71 -2.34 6.43
N GLN A 141 10.78 -1.10 5.95
CA GLN A 141 9.95 -0.01 6.47
C GLN A 141 8.55 -0.09 5.85
N ASN A 142 7.53 0.25 6.64
CA ASN A 142 6.14 0.29 6.17
C ASN A 142 5.94 1.46 5.19
N ILE A 143 5.10 1.24 4.17
CA ILE A 143 4.69 2.21 3.15
C ILE A 143 4.22 3.56 3.73
N SER A 144 3.40 3.55 4.79
CA SER A 144 2.89 4.75 5.47
C SER A 144 4.02 5.59 6.08
N GLY A 145 5.03 4.93 6.63
CA GLY A 145 6.21 5.61 7.18
C GLY A 145 7.10 6.21 6.10
N LYS A 146 7.29 5.50 4.98
CA LYS A 146 8.08 5.98 3.83
C LYS A 146 7.43 7.18 3.17
N ILE A 147 6.13 7.09 2.87
CA ILE A 147 5.40 8.22 2.26
C ILE A 147 5.38 9.43 3.18
N ARG A 148 5.19 9.24 4.49
CA ARG A 148 5.27 10.33 5.47
C ARG A 148 6.62 11.07 5.40
N LYS A 149 7.74 10.32 5.40
CA LYS A 149 9.08 10.92 5.28
C LYS A 149 9.26 11.66 3.96
N LYS A 150 8.81 11.08 2.85
CA LYS A 150 8.88 11.70 1.52
C LYS A 150 8.06 12.99 1.47
N LEU A 151 6.83 12.97 1.98
CA LEU A 151 5.98 14.15 2.07
C LEU A 151 6.64 15.25 2.90
N ILE A 152 7.18 14.93 4.08
CA ILE A 152 7.90 15.92 4.90
C ILE A 152 9.06 16.52 4.10
N SER A 153 9.87 15.70 3.40
CA SER A 153 11.01 16.22 2.64
C SER A 153 10.64 17.19 1.50
N ILE A 154 9.41 17.11 0.98
CA ILE A 154 8.91 18.01 -0.07
C ILE A 154 8.20 19.22 0.56
N LEU A 155 7.42 19.00 1.63
CA LEU A 155 6.51 19.98 2.22
C LEU A 155 7.11 20.81 3.37
N ASP A 156 8.39 20.61 3.72
CA ASP A 156 9.10 21.36 4.77
C ASP A 156 9.32 22.86 4.42
N THR A 157 8.76 23.31 3.30
CA THR A 157 8.69 24.71 2.92
C THR A 157 7.65 25.41 3.80
N GLY A 158 8.08 26.25 4.75
CA GLY A 158 7.34 27.35 5.43
C GLY A 158 5.85 27.15 5.80
N LYS A 159 5.47 27.52 7.04
CA LYS A 159 4.08 27.41 7.51
C LYS A 159 3.04 28.18 6.66
N ASP A 160 3.47 29.19 5.91
CA ASP A 160 2.58 30.08 5.14
C ASP A 160 2.30 29.61 3.70
N VAL A 161 2.81 28.45 3.28
CA VAL A 161 2.54 27.91 1.93
C VAL A 161 1.10 27.38 1.85
N LYS A 162 0.33 27.95 0.91
CA LYS A 162 -1.06 27.59 0.65
C LYS A 162 -1.19 26.11 0.24
N PRO A 163 -2.28 25.41 0.63
CA PRO A 163 -2.51 24.02 0.25
C PRO A 163 -2.43 23.71 -1.24
N ALA A 164 -2.94 24.60 -2.10
CA ALA A 164 -2.91 24.41 -3.56
C ALA A 164 -1.47 24.35 -4.10
N THR A 165 -0.59 25.21 -3.58
CA THR A 165 0.84 25.22 -3.93
C THR A 165 1.50 23.91 -3.50
N ARG A 166 1.25 23.45 -2.26
CA ARG A 166 1.76 22.15 -1.77
C ARG A 166 1.36 20.99 -2.67
N ILE A 167 0.12 20.97 -3.17
CA ILE A 167 -0.38 19.92 -4.08
C ILE A 167 0.34 19.99 -5.43
N SER A 168 0.56 21.19 -5.96
CA SER A 168 1.35 21.41 -7.19
C SER A 168 2.77 20.89 -7.01
N ASP A 169 3.45 21.30 -5.93
CA ASP A 169 4.82 20.88 -5.64
C ASP A 169 4.94 19.36 -5.52
N LEU A 170 3.95 18.69 -4.93
CA LEU A 170 3.91 17.23 -4.89
C LEU A 170 3.76 16.61 -6.27
N SER A 171 2.89 17.17 -7.12
CA SER A 171 2.72 16.68 -8.49
C SER A 171 4.03 16.74 -9.26
N ASP A 172 4.76 17.85 -9.14
CA ASP A 172 6.04 18.07 -9.83
C ASP A 172 7.15 17.15 -9.28
N ASN A 173 7.19 16.93 -7.97
CA ASN A 173 8.25 16.12 -7.33
C ASN A 173 8.01 14.61 -7.42
N PHE A 174 6.77 14.16 -7.62
CA PHE A 174 6.45 12.74 -7.68
C PHE A 174 6.66 12.13 -9.06
N GLU A 175 6.66 12.94 -10.12
CA GLU A 175 6.91 12.49 -11.50
C GLU A 175 6.04 11.25 -11.84
N LEU A 176 4.76 11.28 -11.43
CA LEU A 176 3.89 10.09 -11.44
C LEU A 176 3.73 9.46 -12.82
N ASP A 177 3.69 10.28 -13.87
CA ASP A 177 3.53 9.81 -15.24
C ASP A 177 4.76 8.99 -15.69
N LEU A 178 5.98 9.45 -15.34
CA LEU A 178 7.22 8.70 -15.57
C LEU A 178 7.23 7.37 -14.81
N LEU A 179 6.89 7.41 -13.51
CA LEU A 179 6.86 6.21 -12.68
C LEU A 179 5.83 5.20 -13.20
N GLU A 180 4.68 5.68 -13.64
CA GLU A 180 3.60 4.87 -14.20
C GLU A 180 4.03 4.19 -15.51
N GLU A 181 4.64 4.94 -16.43
CA GLU A 181 5.16 4.42 -17.69
C GLU A 181 6.19 3.31 -17.47
N VAL A 182 7.22 3.59 -16.67
CA VAL A 182 8.31 2.63 -16.37
C VAL A 182 7.76 1.38 -15.67
N LEU A 183 6.81 1.56 -14.75
CA LEU A 183 6.18 0.46 -14.04
C LEU A 183 5.37 -0.43 -14.99
N PHE A 184 4.51 0.15 -15.84
CA PHE A 184 3.71 -0.62 -16.78
C PHE A 184 4.57 -1.35 -17.81
N GLU A 185 5.62 -0.69 -18.31
CA GLU A 185 6.55 -1.32 -19.24
C GLU A 185 7.24 -2.53 -18.61
N ALA A 186 7.77 -2.39 -17.38
CA ALA A 186 8.43 -3.48 -16.66
C ALA A 186 7.48 -4.65 -16.35
N ILE A 187 6.24 -4.37 -15.94
CA ILE A 187 5.22 -5.40 -15.69
C ILE A 187 4.87 -6.13 -16.99
N SER A 188 4.66 -5.40 -18.09
CA SER A 188 4.31 -5.99 -19.38
C SER A 188 5.40 -6.90 -19.95
N LYS A 189 6.67 -6.49 -19.87
CA LYS A 189 7.83 -7.27 -20.33
C LYS A 189 8.05 -8.52 -19.49
N SER A 190 7.95 -8.40 -18.17
CA SER A 190 8.24 -9.50 -17.26
C SER A 190 7.16 -10.58 -17.26
N ASN A 191 5.95 -10.30 -17.76
CA ASN A 191 4.80 -11.21 -17.73
C ASN A 191 4.50 -11.69 -16.30
N HIS A 192 4.65 -10.80 -15.32
CA HIS A 192 4.24 -11.01 -13.92
C HIS A 192 2.99 -10.18 -13.63
N GLN A 193 2.19 -10.64 -12.67
CA GLN A 193 1.03 -9.91 -12.16
C GLN A 193 1.31 -9.42 -10.74
N PHE A 194 0.85 -8.22 -10.43
CA PHE A 194 0.84 -7.70 -9.06
C PHE A 194 -0.59 -7.65 -8.52
N VAL A 195 -0.79 -8.16 -7.32
CA VAL A 195 -2.07 -8.14 -6.60
C VAL A 195 -1.85 -7.41 -5.28
N ILE A 196 -2.64 -6.37 -5.04
CA ILE A 196 -2.48 -5.51 -3.86
C ILE A 196 -3.68 -5.70 -2.94
N PHE A 197 -3.41 -6.03 -1.69
CA PHE A 197 -4.39 -6.04 -0.61
C PHE A 197 -4.12 -4.88 0.33
N ALA A 198 -5.14 -4.11 0.65
CA ALA A 198 -5.07 -3.11 1.71
C ALA A 198 -6.02 -3.52 2.84
N ASP A 199 -5.51 -3.61 4.05
CA ASP A 199 -6.25 -3.97 5.25
C ASP A 199 -6.01 -2.94 6.35
N ARG A 200 -6.90 -2.88 7.34
CA ARG A 200 -6.75 -2.03 8.54
C ARG A 200 -6.65 -0.53 8.22
N LEU A 201 -7.29 -0.09 7.13
CA LEU A 201 -7.33 1.33 6.74
C LEU A 201 -8.14 2.20 7.71
N ASP A 202 -8.96 1.58 8.57
CA ASP A 202 -9.76 2.21 9.62
C ASP A 202 -9.01 2.35 10.96
N GLU A 203 -7.79 1.83 11.08
CA GLU A 203 -7.02 1.96 12.32
C GLU A 203 -6.74 3.44 12.66
N GLY A 204 -6.94 3.76 13.94
CA GLY A 204 -6.85 5.11 14.47
C GLY A 204 -7.99 6.05 14.03
N TYR A 205 -9.02 5.59 13.31
CA TYR A 205 -10.19 6.43 12.99
C TYR A 205 -10.98 6.77 14.26
N THR A 206 -11.20 8.07 14.48
CA THR A 206 -12.07 8.60 15.54
C THR A 206 -13.28 9.24 14.86
N PRO A 207 -14.52 8.82 15.18
CA PRO A 207 -15.75 9.40 14.64
C PRO A 207 -15.94 10.88 15.02
#